data_AF-A0A091TUK6-F1
#
_entry.id   AF-A0A091TUK6-F1
#
_cell.length_a   1.000
_cell.length_b   1.000
_cell.length_c   1.000
_cell.angle_alpha   90.00
_cell.angle_beta   90.00
_cell.angle_gamma   90.00
#
_symmetry.space_group_name_H-M   'P 1'
#
loop_
_entity.id
_entity.type
_entity.pdbx_description
1 polymer ?
#
loop_
_entity_poly.entity_id
_entity_poly.type
_entity_poly.pdbx_seq_one_letter_code
_entity_poly.pdbx_strand_id
1 'polypeptide(L)'
;HKAKVEAMTLDLASLQSVQHFAEAFKSKNMPLHILICNAAVFGAPWCLTEDDLESTFQVNHLGHFYLVQLLEDVLRRSSPARVVVVSSESHRFTEIKDSSGKLDFSLLSPSKKEYWAMLAYNRSKLCNILFSNELNRRLSPHGVTSNSVHPGNMIYSSIHRNWWVYTLLFTLARPFTKSM
;
A
#
# COMPACT_ATOMS: atom_id res chain seq x y z
N HIS A 1 -17.03 -24.09 13.31
CA HIS A 1 -17.30 -23.11 12.22
C HIS A 1 -16.14 -23.13 11.23
N LYS A 2 -16.41 -23.25 9.92
CA LYS A 2 -15.38 -23.13 8.87
C LYS A 2 -15.53 -21.76 8.19
N ALA A 3 -14.43 -21.05 7.96
CA ALA A 3 -14.46 -19.80 7.22
C ALA A 3 -14.79 -20.06 5.74
N LYS A 4 -15.60 -19.19 5.13
CA LYS A 4 -15.81 -19.18 3.67
C LYS A 4 -14.74 -18.28 3.06
N VAL A 5 -13.98 -18.81 2.11
CA VAL A 5 -12.89 -18.11 1.43
C VAL A 5 -13.20 -18.03 -0.05
N GLU A 6 -12.98 -16.86 -0.62
CA GLU A 6 -13.09 -16.61 -2.05
C GLU A 6 -11.84 -15.88 -2.54
N ALA A 7 -11.36 -16.25 -3.72
CA ALA A 7 -10.24 -15.58 -4.37
C ALA A 7 -10.75 -14.76 -5.56
N MET A 8 -10.22 -13.54 -5.69
CA MET A 8 -10.51 -12.62 -6.77
C MET A 8 -9.21 -11.98 -7.23
N THR A 9 -9.04 -11.85 -8.54
CA THR A 9 -7.81 -11.31 -9.14
C THR A 9 -7.77 -9.79 -8.97
N LEU A 10 -6.64 -9.28 -8.49
CA LEU A 10 -6.37 -7.85 -8.35
C LEU A 10 -4.88 -7.62 -8.62
N ASP A 11 -4.57 -6.90 -9.70
CA ASP A 11 -3.23 -6.40 -9.95
C ASP A 11 -3.19 -4.89 -9.67
N LEU A 12 -2.41 -4.47 -8.68
CA LEU A 12 -2.27 -3.05 -8.32
C LEU A 12 -1.38 -2.28 -9.28
N ALA A 13 -0.63 -2.96 -10.17
CA ALA A 13 0.14 -2.34 -11.24
C ALA A 13 -0.70 -2.01 -12.49
N SER A 14 -2.03 -2.21 -12.42
CA SER A 14 -2.99 -1.89 -13.49
C SER A 14 -4.22 -1.22 -12.88
N LEU A 15 -4.45 0.07 -13.16
CA LEU A 15 -5.64 0.76 -12.68
C LEU A 15 -6.92 0.16 -13.27
N GLN A 16 -6.85 -0.38 -14.49
CA GLN A 16 -7.94 -1.15 -15.08
C GLN A 16 -8.26 -2.41 -14.27
N SER A 17 -7.25 -3.17 -13.83
CA SER A 17 -7.44 -4.34 -12.97
C SER A 17 -8.08 -3.97 -11.63
N VAL A 18 -7.66 -2.85 -11.03
CA VAL A 18 -8.25 -2.30 -9.79
C VAL A 18 -9.74 -1.98 -9.99
N GLN A 19 -10.08 -1.34 -11.10
CA GLN A 19 -11.47 -1.02 -11.45
C GLN A 19 -12.32 -2.28 -11.63
N HIS A 20 -11.84 -3.24 -12.43
CA HIS A 20 -12.53 -4.51 -12.65
C HIS A 20 -12.75 -5.30 -11.36
N PHE A 21 -11.75 -5.34 -10.47
CA PHE A 21 -11.90 -5.97 -9.16
C PHE A 21 -13.00 -5.29 -8.34
N ALA A 22 -13.00 -3.96 -8.27
CA ALA A 22 -13.99 -3.23 -7.48
C ALA A 22 -15.41 -3.42 -8.03
N GLU A 23 -15.58 -3.44 -9.35
CA GLU A 23 -16.87 -3.74 -10.01
C GLU A 23 -17.33 -5.18 -9.74
N ALA A 24 -16.43 -6.16 -9.89
CA ALA A 24 -16.71 -7.56 -9.58
C ALA A 24 -17.04 -7.77 -8.10
N PHE A 25 -16.44 -7.00 -7.19
CA PHE A 25 -16.80 -7.06 -5.77
C PHE A 25 -18.18 -6.45 -5.53
N LYS A 26 -18.46 -5.28 -6.11
CA LYS A 26 -19.76 -4.59 -6.00
C LYS A 26 -20.92 -5.44 -6.52
N SER A 27 -20.72 -6.20 -7.60
CA SER A 27 -21.76 -7.06 -8.18
C SER A 27 -22.20 -8.20 -7.25
N LYS A 28 -21.36 -8.59 -6.28
CA LYS A 28 -21.72 -9.58 -5.25
C LYS A 28 -22.73 -9.06 -4.24
N ASN A 29 -22.92 -7.74 -4.16
CA ASN A 29 -23.82 -7.08 -3.21
C ASN A 29 -23.58 -7.52 -1.75
N MET A 30 -22.30 -7.71 -1.38
CA MET A 30 -21.87 -8.11 -0.04
C MET A 30 -21.37 -6.91 0.76
N PRO A 31 -21.54 -6.90 2.10
CA PRO A 31 -20.94 -5.89 2.94
C PRO A 31 -19.41 -6.03 3.00
N LEU A 32 -18.72 -4.89 3.10
CA LEU A 32 -17.28 -4.79 3.29
C LEU A 32 -16.99 -4.13 4.63
N HIS A 33 -16.85 -4.95 5.68
CA HIS A 33 -16.58 -4.44 7.03
C HIS A 33 -15.10 -4.14 7.27
N ILE A 34 -14.18 -4.81 6.56
CA ILE A 34 -12.74 -4.63 6.72
C ILE A 34 -12.07 -4.71 5.35
N LEU A 35 -11.27 -3.69 5.03
CA LEU A 35 -10.38 -3.66 3.89
C LEU A 35 -8.94 -3.49 4.38
N ILE A 36 -8.03 -4.35 3.92
CA ILE A 36 -6.61 -4.30 4.31
C ILE A 36 -5.75 -4.03 3.07
N CYS A 37 -5.21 -2.82 2.98
CA CYS A 37 -4.26 -2.40 1.95
C CYS A 37 -2.86 -2.89 2.32
N ASN A 38 -2.59 -4.19 2.06
CA ASN A 38 -1.37 -4.87 2.50
C ASN A 38 -0.30 -5.01 1.40
N ALA A 39 -0.70 -5.27 0.15
CA ALA A 39 0.22 -5.61 -0.92
C ALA A 39 1.27 -4.51 -1.17
N ALA A 40 2.51 -4.92 -1.43
CA ALA A 40 3.61 -4.01 -1.74
C ALA A 40 4.72 -4.71 -2.54
N VAL A 41 5.49 -3.93 -3.28
CA VAL A 41 6.76 -4.28 -3.92
C VAL A 41 7.90 -3.50 -3.28
N PHE A 42 9.09 -4.11 -3.27
CA PHE A 42 10.31 -3.54 -2.71
C PHE A 42 11.52 -4.05 -3.49
N GLY A 43 12.53 -3.19 -3.64
CA GLY A 43 13.81 -3.55 -4.25
C GLY A 43 13.73 -3.90 -5.75
N ALA A 44 12.64 -3.54 -6.43
CA ALA A 44 12.52 -3.72 -7.87
C ALA A 44 13.36 -2.67 -8.63
N PRO A 45 13.86 -2.98 -9.83
CA PRO A 45 14.40 -1.96 -10.74
C PRO A 45 13.31 -0.93 -11.11
N TRP A 46 13.74 0.28 -11.47
CA TRP A 46 12.80 1.28 -12.00
C TRP A 46 12.14 0.74 -13.28
N CYS A 47 10.82 0.76 -13.30
CA CYS A 47 10.01 0.55 -14.48
C CYS A 47 8.70 1.33 -14.38
N LEU A 48 8.08 1.53 -15.54
CA LEU A 48 6.72 2.02 -15.64
C LEU A 48 5.77 0.82 -15.71
N THR A 49 4.60 0.99 -15.12
CA THR A 49 3.44 0.12 -15.32
C THR A 49 2.79 0.38 -16.68
N GLU A 50 1.73 -0.36 -17.00
CA GLU A 50 0.89 -0.08 -18.17
C GLU A 50 0.16 1.28 -18.10
N ASP A 51 0.06 1.86 -16.90
CA ASP A 51 -0.54 3.18 -16.67
C ASP A 51 0.50 4.32 -16.72
N ASP A 52 1.73 4.06 -17.19
CA ASP A 52 2.84 5.02 -17.28
C ASP A 52 3.26 5.64 -15.92
N LEU A 53 3.07 4.88 -14.83
CA LEU A 53 3.45 5.31 -13.47
C LEU A 53 4.63 4.49 -12.94
N GLU A 54 5.43 5.08 -12.06
CA GLU A 54 6.52 4.34 -11.41
C GLU A 54 5.96 3.17 -10.59
N SER A 55 6.45 1.96 -10.87
CA SER A 55 5.86 0.71 -10.37
C SER A 55 5.74 0.62 -8.85
N THR A 56 6.73 1.08 -8.09
CA THR A 56 6.72 1.05 -6.63
C THR A 56 5.64 1.97 -6.09
N PHE A 57 5.58 3.20 -6.58
CA PHE A 57 4.61 4.20 -6.18
C PHE A 57 3.19 3.75 -6.55
N GLN A 58 2.99 3.22 -7.75
CA GLN A 58 1.67 2.73 -8.15
C GLN A 58 1.22 1.56 -7.27
N VAL A 59 2.00 0.48 -7.20
CA VAL A 59 1.58 -0.73 -6.49
C VAL A 59 1.41 -0.48 -4.99
N ASN A 60 2.33 0.25 -4.36
CA ASN A 60 2.32 0.42 -2.92
C ASN A 60 1.33 1.49 -2.44
N HIS A 61 0.95 2.43 -3.31
CA HIS A 61 0.15 3.58 -2.93
C HIS A 61 -1.04 3.84 -3.88
N LEU A 62 -0.80 4.16 -5.16
CA LEU A 62 -1.88 4.64 -6.05
C LEU A 62 -2.96 3.58 -6.29
N GLY A 63 -2.57 2.32 -6.49
CA GLY A 63 -3.53 1.22 -6.66
C GLY A 63 -4.42 1.02 -5.42
N HIS A 64 -3.84 1.09 -4.22
CA HIS A 64 -4.60 1.03 -2.97
C HIS A 64 -5.51 2.25 -2.78
N PHE A 65 -4.99 3.45 -3.06
CA PHE A 65 -5.75 4.69 -3.01
C PHE A 65 -6.99 4.59 -3.91
N TYR A 66 -6.79 4.19 -5.17
CA TYR A 66 -7.86 4.07 -6.14
C TYR A 66 -8.87 2.98 -5.76
N LEU A 67 -8.41 1.82 -5.28
CA LEU A 67 -9.26 0.74 -4.80
C LEU A 67 -10.20 1.21 -3.68
N VAL A 68 -9.67 1.94 -2.69
CA VAL A 68 -10.47 2.46 -1.58
C VAL A 68 -11.51 3.46 -2.09
N GLN A 69 -11.14 4.35 -3.00
CA GLN A 69 -12.07 5.32 -3.60
C GLN A 69 -13.23 4.61 -4.33
N LEU A 70 -12.93 3.58 -5.11
CA LEU A 70 -13.96 2.81 -5.84
C LEU A 70 -14.91 2.01 -4.93
N LEU A 71 -14.45 1.66 -3.73
CA LEU A 71 -15.20 0.89 -2.73
C LEU A 71 -15.77 1.75 -1.59
N GLU A 72 -15.59 3.07 -1.64
CA GLU A 72 -15.98 3.99 -0.57
C GLU A 72 -17.46 3.88 -0.22
N ASP A 73 -18.35 3.86 -1.22
CA ASP A 73 -19.79 3.72 -1.00
C ASP A 73 -20.15 2.37 -0.37
N VAL A 74 -19.41 1.31 -0.68
CA VAL A 74 -19.64 -0.01 -0.08
C VAL A 74 -19.20 0.00 1.39
N LEU A 75 -18.04 0.59 1.69
CA LEU A 75 -17.55 0.77 3.06
C LEU A 75 -18.55 1.56 3.91
N ARG A 76 -19.07 2.68 3.37
CA ARG A 76 -20.06 3.53 4.06
C ARG A 76 -21.37 2.78 4.32
N ARG A 77 -21.90 2.05 3.33
CA ARG A 77 -23.10 1.22 3.51
C ARG A 77 -22.88 0.04 4.47
N SER A 78 -21.64 -0.40 4.64
CA SER A 78 -21.25 -1.51 5.52
C SER A 78 -20.85 -1.06 6.93
N SER A 79 -21.06 0.22 7.25
CA SER A 79 -20.73 0.81 8.54
C SER A 79 -21.36 0.01 9.70
N PRO A 80 -20.60 -0.28 10.78
CA PRO A 80 -19.22 0.14 11.02
C PRO A 80 -18.21 -0.62 10.16
N ALA A 81 -17.30 0.12 9.52
CA ALA A 81 -16.26 -0.44 8.65
C ALA A 81 -14.86 0.10 8.98
N ARG A 82 -13.83 -0.64 8.56
CA ARG A 82 -12.43 -0.34 8.85
C ARG A 82 -11.55 -0.50 7.62
N VAL A 83 -10.70 0.50 7.37
CA VAL A 83 -9.61 0.42 6.40
C VAL A 83 -8.29 0.35 7.17
N VAL A 84 -7.48 -0.67 6.89
CA VAL A 84 -6.15 -0.82 7.48
C VAL A 84 -5.11 -0.68 6.38
N VAL A 85 -4.25 0.33 6.49
CA VAL A 85 -3.20 0.59 5.49
C VAL A 85 -1.85 0.18 6.04
N VAL A 86 -1.20 -0.79 5.38
CA VAL A 86 0.09 -1.31 5.85
C VAL A 86 1.23 -0.37 5.45
N SER A 87 1.91 0.16 6.46
CA SER A 87 3.09 1.01 6.35
C SER A 87 4.36 0.31 6.91
N SER A 88 5.44 1.07 7.07
CA SER A 88 6.79 0.64 7.43
C SER A 88 7.45 1.69 8.32
N GLU A 89 8.31 1.32 9.27
CA GLU A 89 9.19 2.30 9.95
C GLU A 89 10.04 3.11 8.96
N SER A 90 10.24 2.57 7.76
CA SER A 90 11.00 3.22 6.71
C SER A 90 10.38 4.53 6.19
N HIS A 91 9.11 4.81 6.50
CA HIS A 91 8.48 6.11 6.22
C HIS A 91 9.21 7.30 6.87
N ARG A 92 9.98 7.06 7.94
CA ARG A 92 10.77 8.08 8.64
C ARG A 92 12.03 8.48 7.87
N PHE A 93 12.51 7.66 6.94
CA PHE A 93 13.76 7.85 6.21
C PHE A 93 13.53 8.39 4.80
N THR A 94 12.75 9.46 4.70
CA THR A 94 12.55 10.19 3.45
C THR A 94 12.25 11.66 3.73
N GLU A 95 12.67 12.52 2.81
CA GLU A 95 12.25 13.90 2.73
C GLU A 95 11.53 14.14 1.40
N ILE A 96 10.43 14.88 1.48
CA ILE A 96 9.62 15.31 0.33
C ILE A 96 9.62 16.82 0.22
N LYS A 97 10.71 17.46 0.69
CA LYS A 97 10.91 18.89 0.60
C LYS A 97 11.93 19.20 -0.50
N ASP A 98 11.71 20.30 -1.20
CA ASP A 98 12.68 20.88 -2.11
C ASP A 98 13.82 21.58 -1.35
N SER A 99 14.78 22.14 -2.11
CA SER A 99 15.92 22.89 -1.56
C SER A 99 15.51 24.16 -0.78
N SER A 100 14.26 24.62 -0.92
CA SER A 100 13.70 25.75 -0.18
C SER A 100 12.94 25.33 1.08
N GLY A 101 12.85 24.01 1.36
CA GLY A 101 12.12 23.45 2.49
C GLY A 101 10.61 23.34 2.26
N LYS A 102 10.11 23.59 1.05
CA LYS A 102 8.69 23.44 0.68
C LYS A 102 8.39 22.02 0.24
N LEU A 103 7.18 21.54 0.50
CA LEU A 103 6.75 20.23 0.02
C LEU A 103 6.77 20.19 -1.51
N ASP A 104 7.48 19.20 -2.04
CA ASP A 104 7.55 18.91 -3.45
C ASP A 104 7.00 17.50 -3.71
N PHE A 105 5.78 17.46 -4.23
CA PHE A 105 5.08 16.22 -4.52
C PHE A 105 5.64 15.49 -5.75
N SER A 106 6.41 16.16 -6.61
CA SER A 106 7.07 15.50 -7.74
C SER A 106 8.06 14.42 -7.27
N LEU A 107 8.59 14.57 -6.06
CA LEU A 107 9.49 13.62 -5.43
C LEU A 107 8.83 12.28 -5.09
N LEU A 108 7.49 12.23 -4.96
CA LEU A 108 6.78 11.00 -4.60
C LEU A 108 6.90 9.90 -5.65
N SER A 109 7.00 10.30 -6.93
CA SER A 109 7.18 9.41 -8.07
C SER A 109 8.52 9.71 -8.74
N PRO A 110 9.63 9.10 -8.27
CA PRO A 110 10.96 9.42 -8.77
C PRO A 110 11.16 9.08 -10.25
N SER A 111 11.86 9.97 -10.97
CA SER A 111 12.30 9.71 -12.34
C SER A 111 13.31 8.57 -12.40
N LYS A 112 13.50 7.97 -13.59
CA LYS A 112 14.50 6.91 -13.79
C LYS A 112 15.91 7.32 -13.35
N LYS A 113 16.28 8.60 -13.53
CA LYS A 113 17.62 9.11 -13.20
C LYS A 113 17.86 9.25 -11.71
N GLU A 114 16.79 9.51 -10.96
CA GLU A 114 16.82 9.78 -9.52
C GLU A 114 16.33 8.57 -8.70
N TYR A 115 16.06 7.45 -9.37
CA TYR A 115 15.49 6.29 -8.73
C TYR A 115 16.50 5.59 -7.81
N TRP A 116 16.08 5.47 -6.56
CA TRP A 116 16.68 4.57 -5.60
C TRP A 116 15.55 3.77 -4.93
N ALA A 117 15.58 2.45 -5.10
CA ALA A 117 14.48 1.57 -4.70
C ALA A 117 14.08 1.70 -3.22
N MET A 118 15.06 1.94 -2.33
CA MET A 118 14.77 2.16 -0.92
C MET A 118 14.02 3.49 -0.71
N LEU A 119 14.43 4.58 -1.37
CA LEU A 119 13.77 5.87 -1.24
C LEU A 119 12.37 5.87 -1.84
N ALA A 120 12.18 5.24 -3.01
CA ALA A 120 10.86 5.05 -3.61
C ALA A 120 9.93 4.29 -2.64
N TYR A 121 10.43 3.22 -2.02
CA TYR A 121 9.69 2.48 -1.01
C TYR A 121 9.36 3.35 0.23
N ASN A 122 10.34 4.08 0.78
CA ASN A 122 10.15 4.95 1.95
C ASN A 122 9.08 6.02 1.68
N ARG A 123 9.13 6.66 0.51
CA ARG A 123 8.12 7.62 0.06
C ARG A 123 6.74 6.99 -0.05
N SER A 124 6.64 5.81 -0.67
CA SER A 124 5.35 5.10 -0.76
C SER A 124 4.76 4.77 0.61
N LYS A 125 5.60 4.43 1.60
CA LYS A 125 5.15 4.11 2.96
C LYS A 125 4.79 5.35 3.77
N LEU A 126 5.42 6.50 3.49
CA LEU A 126 4.96 7.80 3.98
C LEU A 126 3.57 8.14 3.40
N CYS A 127 3.37 7.98 2.10
CA CYS A 127 2.07 8.20 1.45
C CYS A 127 0.96 7.36 2.08
N ASN A 128 1.23 6.11 2.44
CA ASN A 128 0.25 5.24 3.12
C ASN A 128 -0.18 5.77 4.50
N ILE A 129 0.72 6.38 5.27
CA ILE A 129 0.37 7.00 6.56
C ILE A 129 -0.48 8.24 6.33
N LEU A 130 -0.04 9.13 5.44
CA LEU A 130 -0.75 10.36 5.11
C LEU A 130 -2.15 10.05 4.58
N PHE A 131 -2.26 9.05 3.71
CA PHE A 131 -3.52 8.57 3.18
C PHE A 131 -4.44 8.02 4.26
N SER A 132 -3.96 7.16 5.15
CA SER A 132 -4.80 6.64 6.24
C SER A 132 -5.31 7.76 7.15
N ASN A 133 -4.48 8.75 7.45
CA ASN A 133 -4.88 9.88 8.30
C ASN A 133 -5.98 10.69 7.64
N GLU A 134 -5.81 11.02 6.36
CA GLU A 134 -6.78 11.78 5.59
C GLU A 134 -8.08 11.00 5.35
N LEU A 135 -7.97 9.69 5.08
CA LEU A 135 -9.12 8.81 4.91
C LEU A 135 -9.95 8.73 6.20
N ASN A 136 -9.30 8.59 7.36
CA ASN A 136 -9.99 8.61 8.64
C ASN A 136 -10.69 9.95 8.89
N ARG A 137 -10.01 11.07 8.60
CA ARG A 137 -10.60 12.41 8.74
C ARG A 137 -11.86 12.57 7.91
N ARG A 138 -11.88 12.01 6.69
CA ARG A 138 -13.03 12.11 5.76
C ARG A 138 -14.15 11.13 6.09
N LEU A 139 -13.84 9.88 6.42
CA LEU A 139 -14.85 8.83 6.49
C LEU A 139 -15.29 8.45 7.90
N SER A 140 -14.59 8.88 8.95
CA SER A 140 -15.03 8.63 10.33
C SER A 140 -16.40 9.22 10.66
N PRO A 141 -16.85 10.39 10.13
CA PRO A 141 -18.24 10.85 10.29
C PRO A 141 -19.28 9.93 9.64
N HIS A 142 -18.85 9.04 8.74
CA HIS A 142 -19.70 8.02 8.10
C HIS A 142 -19.56 6.63 8.76
N GLY A 143 -18.88 6.54 9.91
CA GLY A 143 -18.64 5.29 10.64
C GLY A 143 -17.63 4.35 9.98
N VAL A 144 -16.80 4.87 9.08
CA VAL A 144 -15.64 4.15 8.52
C VAL A 144 -14.37 4.72 9.12
N THR A 145 -13.62 3.90 9.85
CA THR A 145 -12.35 4.32 10.45
C THR A 145 -11.17 3.85 9.61
N SER A 146 -10.08 4.62 9.61
CA SER A 146 -8.84 4.22 8.94
C SER A 146 -7.65 4.30 9.89
N ASN A 147 -6.82 3.25 9.89
CA ASN A 147 -5.60 3.20 10.67
C ASN A 147 -4.44 2.70 9.80
N SER A 148 -3.26 3.28 10.00
CA SER A 148 -2.02 2.75 9.43
C SER A 148 -1.32 1.87 10.44
N VAL A 149 -0.68 0.81 9.97
CA VAL A 149 0.01 -0.16 10.84
C VAL A 149 1.40 -0.50 10.29
N HIS A 150 2.37 -0.55 11.18
CA HIS A 150 3.66 -1.18 10.93
C HIS A 150 3.64 -2.58 11.57
N PRO A 151 3.80 -3.68 10.80
CA PRO A 151 3.66 -5.03 11.34
C PRO A 151 4.86 -5.49 12.19
N GLY A 152 5.96 -4.72 12.21
CA GLY A 152 7.20 -5.06 12.90
C GLY A 152 8.39 -5.05 11.94
N ASN A 153 9.59 -4.85 12.49
CA ASN A 153 10.81 -4.86 11.70
C ASN A 153 11.20 -6.29 11.33
N MET A 154 11.65 -6.47 10.08
CA MET A 154 12.16 -7.75 9.56
C MET A 154 11.19 -8.93 9.69
N ILE A 155 9.88 -8.70 9.54
CA ILE A 155 8.91 -9.79 9.43
C ILE A 155 9.19 -10.57 8.15
N TYR A 156 9.49 -11.87 8.29
CA TYR A 156 9.84 -12.72 7.17
C TYR A 156 8.68 -12.81 6.17
N SER A 157 8.91 -12.27 4.98
CA SER A 157 7.96 -12.32 3.86
C SER A 157 8.75 -12.34 2.55
N SER A 158 8.13 -12.76 1.45
CA SER A 158 8.78 -12.77 0.13
C SER A 158 8.93 -11.37 -0.48
N ILE A 159 8.77 -10.29 0.30
CA ILE A 159 8.84 -8.90 -0.19
C ILE A 159 10.27 -8.52 -0.64
N HIS A 160 11.29 -9.12 -0.04
CA HIS A 160 12.70 -8.89 -0.38
C HIS A 160 13.20 -9.74 -1.55
N ARG A 161 12.35 -10.56 -2.20
CA ARG A 161 12.76 -11.55 -3.21
C ARG A 161 13.53 -10.96 -4.40
N ASN A 162 13.32 -9.68 -4.68
CA ASN A 162 13.97 -8.97 -5.77
C ASN A 162 15.34 -8.38 -5.37
N TRP A 163 15.72 -8.42 -4.08
CA TRP A 163 16.97 -7.86 -3.59
C TRP A 163 17.77 -8.89 -2.78
N TRP A 164 18.76 -9.49 -3.41
CA TRP A 164 19.49 -10.65 -2.88
C TRP A 164 20.25 -10.36 -1.57
N VAL A 165 20.83 -9.16 -1.42
CA VAL A 165 21.50 -8.74 -0.17
C VAL A 165 20.50 -8.69 1.00
N TYR A 166 19.32 -8.12 0.76
CA TYR A 166 18.25 -8.08 1.76
C TYR A 166 17.66 -9.46 2.02
N THR A 167 17.58 -10.33 1.02
CA THR A 167 17.19 -11.73 1.20
C THR A 167 18.16 -12.46 2.13
N LEU A 168 19.48 -12.24 1.98
CA LEU A 168 20.49 -12.80 2.89
C LEU A 168 20.34 -12.24 4.31
N LEU A 169 20.20 -10.92 4.46
CA LEU A 169 20.00 -10.28 5.77
C LEU A 169 18.74 -10.77 6.48
N PHE A 170 17.61 -10.88 5.79
CA PHE A 170 16.37 -11.42 6.37
C PHE A 170 16.49 -12.90 6.74
N THR A 171 17.24 -13.68 5.96
CA THR A 171 17.50 -15.09 6.29
C THR A 171 18.34 -15.22 7.56
N LEU A 172 19.34 -14.36 7.74
CA LEU A 172 20.20 -14.33 8.93
C LEU A 172 19.50 -13.72 10.17
N ALA A 173 18.61 -12.74 9.97
CA ALA A 173 17.84 -12.11 11.04
C ALA A 173 16.65 -12.95 11.52
N ARG A 174 16.21 -13.94 10.72
CA ARG A 174 15.07 -14.83 11.00
C ARG A 174 14.99 -15.34 12.46
N PRO A 175 16.05 -15.89 13.08
CA PRO A 175 15.99 -16.37 14.48
C PRO A 175 15.76 -15.28 15.53
N PHE A 176 15.95 -14.01 15.18
CA PHE A 176 15.81 -12.84 16.09
C PHE A 176 14.55 -12.02 15.81
N THR A 177 13.70 -12.47 14.88
CA THR A 177 12.47 -11.79 14.49
C THR A 177 11.26 -12.65 14.87
N LYS A 178 10.08 -12.05 15.02
CA LYS A 178 8.86 -12.80 15.33
C LYS A 178 8.66 -13.92 14.29
N SER A 179 8.64 -15.16 14.75
CA SER A 179 8.13 -16.29 13.99
C SER A 179 6.65 -16.07 13.71
N MET A 180 6.22 -16.16 12.44
CA MET A 180 4.81 -16.35 12.10
C MET A 180 4.40 -17.79 12.44
#